data_AF-A0A7S4ISX8-F1
#
_entry.id   AF-A0A7S4ISX8-F1
#
_cell.length_a   1.000
_cell.length_b   1.000
_cell.length_c   1.000
_cell.angle_alpha   90.00
_cell.angle_beta   90.00
_cell.angle_gamma   90.00
#
_symmetry.space_group_name_H-M   'P 1'
#
loop_
_entity.id
_entity.type
_entity.pdbx_description
1 polymer ?
#
loop_
_entity_poly.entity_id
_entity_poly.type
_entity_poly.pdbx_seq_one_letter_code
_entity_poly.pdbx_strand_id
1 'polypeptide(L)'
;GSRFPINATIAPQDIMHLFADGITRHEAAWLLYFLISRKFTALEAVQATIRHYRNWSRDVRIPPLPANVSEGITGRLPRPDATISMSASQTTKFALHSVALLGPLLSDEAKETPEWKSWVAHVQLLEFALRQEFSLSDAAELDRLVKAHHDKFLAVPLYRGLWKPKHHFATHLAVELLRFGPLRGYYCMPHEGFNKVVKGASSLSQYRSEDIFVIEHWVMKSGRKMRGQLHADWLAEYPVEDEESA
;
A
#
# COMPACT_ATOMS: atom_id res chain seq x y z
N GLY A 1 1.49 -37.46 -25.75
CA GLY A 1 1.05 -36.58 -24.65
C GLY A 1 2.22 -35.75 -24.19
N SER A 2 2.32 -34.50 -24.61
CA SER A 2 3.37 -33.58 -24.16
C SER A 2 3.12 -33.24 -22.69
N ARG A 3 3.98 -33.73 -21.79
CA ARG A 3 4.04 -33.28 -20.41
C ARG A 3 4.48 -31.82 -20.43
N PHE A 4 3.57 -30.90 -20.13
CA PHE A 4 3.96 -29.56 -19.73
C PHE A 4 4.77 -29.68 -18.43
N PRO A 5 6.01 -29.17 -18.36
CA PRO A 5 6.70 -29.08 -17.09
C PRO A 5 5.87 -28.18 -16.18
N ILE A 6 5.35 -28.73 -15.09
CA ILE A 6 4.87 -27.93 -13.97
C ILE A 6 6.10 -27.16 -13.49
N ASN A 7 6.17 -25.87 -13.80
CA ASN A 7 7.26 -25.00 -13.39
C ASN A 7 7.31 -24.97 -11.86
N ALA A 8 8.13 -25.85 -11.29
CA ALA A 8 8.33 -26.03 -9.87
C ALA A 8 9.38 -25.02 -9.37
N THR A 9 9.09 -23.72 -9.49
CA THR A 9 9.76 -22.60 -8.80
C THR A 9 9.04 -21.30 -9.20
N ILE A 10 7.87 -21.04 -8.63
CA ILE A 10 7.28 -19.69 -8.69
C ILE A 10 7.30 -19.17 -7.26
N ALA A 11 8.19 -18.22 -6.99
CA ALA A 11 8.14 -17.44 -5.76
C ALA A 11 6.84 -16.64 -5.75
N PRO A 12 6.14 -16.53 -4.61
CA PRO A 12 4.88 -15.81 -4.54
C PRO A 12 5.09 -14.33 -4.88
N GLN A 13 4.08 -13.67 -5.47
CA GLN A 13 4.14 -12.24 -5.75
C GLN A 13 4.17 -11.43 -4.47
N ASP A 14 5.17 -10.57 -4.31
CA ASP A 14 5.14 -9.61 -3.20
C ASP A 14 4.00 -8.60 -3.40
N ILE A 15 2.97 -8.69 -2.56
CA ILE A 15 1.81 -7.79 -2.59
C ILE A 15 2.19 -6.32 -2.39
N MET A 16 3.30 -6.01 -1.71
CA MET A 16 3.77 -4.63 -1.57
C MET A 16 4.20 -4.07 -2.93
N HIS A 17 5.05 -4.79 -3.66
CA HIS A 17 5.50 -4.36 -4.99
C HIS A 17 4.40 -4.48 -6.05
N LEU A 18 3.49 -5.44 -5.89
CA LEU A 18 2.35 -5.64 -6.77
C LEU A 18 1.36 -4.47 -6.67
N PHE A 19 0.94 -4.14 -5.45
CA PHE A 19 -0.06 -3.10 -5.18
C PHE A 19 0.59 -1.77 -4.84
N ALA A 20 1.13 -1.61 -3.64
CA ALA A 20 1.56 -0.32 -3.10
C ALA A 20 2.63 0.38 -3.95
N ASP A 21 3.74 -0.29 -4.26
CA ASP A 21 4.78 0.23 -5.15
C ASP A 21 4.50 -0.08 -6.64
N GLY A 22 3.29 -0.57 -6.92
CA GLY A 22 2.86 -1.02 -8.24
C GLY A 22 1.56 -0.37 -8.66
N ILE A 23 0.51 -1.16 -8.76
CA ILE A 23 -0.78 -0.75 -9.31
C ILE A 23 -1.36 0.45 -8.55
N THR A 24 -1.38 0.39 -7.22
CA THR A 24 -2.12 1.32 -6.35
C THR A 24 -1.64 2.76 -6.49
N ARG A 25 -0.32 3.00 -6.51
CA ARG A 25 0.20 4.37 -6.63
C ARG A 25 -0.08 5.02 -7.98
N HIS A 26 -0.20 4.20 -9.03
CA HIS A 26 -0.51 4.64 -10.38
C HIS A 26 -2.01 4.89 -10.53
N GLU A 27 -2.85 3.92 -10.16
CA GLU A 27 -4.31 4.08 -10.22
C GLU A 27 -4.79 5.25 -9.37
N ALA A 28 -4.22 5.46 -8.18
CA ALA A 28 -4.52 6.63 -7.36
C ALA A 28 -4.20 7.94 -8.09
N ALA A 29 -3.05 8.02 -8.76
CA ALA A 29 -2.66 9.22 -9.51
C ALA A 29 -3.58 9.45 -10.71
N TRP A 30 -3.95 8.40 -11.44
CA TRP A 30 -4.87 8.50 -12.57
C TRP A 30 -6.28 8.89 -12.16
N LEU A 31 -6.78 8.36 -11.03
CA LEU A 31 -8.05 8.78 -10.45
C LEU A 31 -8.01 10.25 -10.05
N LEU A 32 -6.97 10.69 -9.33
CA LEU A 32 -6.85 12.09 -8.91
C LEU A 32 -6.81 13.03 -10.11
N TYR A 33 -6.05 12.68 -11.16
CA TYR A 33 -6.05 13.42 -12.41
C TYR A 33 -7.46 13.55 -13.00
N PHE A 34 -8.20 12.45 -13.07
CA PHE A 34 -9.57 12.45 -13.58
C PHE A 34 -10.48 13.38 -12.75
N LEU A 35 -10.51 13.20 -11.43
CA LEU A 35 -11.40 13.96 -10.55
C LEU A 35 -11.11 15.48 -10.61
N ILE A 36 -9.83 15.86 -10.69
CA ILE A 36 -9.40 17.25 -10.77
C ILE A 36 -9.68 17.83 -12.16
N SER A 37 -9.29 17.13 -13.23
CA SER A 37 -9.46 17.60 -14.61
C SER A 37 -10.92 17.74 -15.03
N ARG A 38 -11.81 16.91 -14.45
CA ARG A 38 -13.27 16.99 -14.63
C ARG A 38 -13.97 17.93 -13.65
N LYS A 39 -13.22 18.57 -12.74
CA LYS A 39 -13.74 19.49 -11.71
C LYS A 39 -14.75 18.83 -10.75
N PHE A 40 -14.66 17.52 -10.55
CA PHE A 40 -15.41 16.85 -9.47
C PHE A 40 -14.82 17.18 -8.10
N THR A 41 -13.54 17.51 -8.03
CA THR A 41 -12.89 18.05 -6.84
C THR A 41 -11.72 18.95 -7.24
N ALA A 42 -11.08 19.57 -6.25
CA ALA A 42 -9.87 20.38 -6.42
C ALA A 42 -8.71 19.75 -5.62
N LEU A 43 -7.47 19.93 -6.10
CA LEU A 43 -6.29 19.38 -5.43
C LEU A 43 -6.15 19.91 -4.00
N GLU A 44 -6.49 21.18 -3.80
CA GLU A 44 -6.47 21.86 -2.51
C GLU A 44 -7.48 21.25 -1.54
N ALA A 45 -8.67 20.90 -2.03
CA ALA A 45 -9.70 20.23 -1.24
C ALA A 45 -9.25 18.83 -0.81
N VAL A 46 -8.68 18.05 -1.73
CA VAL A 46 -8.12 16.72 -1.41
C VAL A 46 -7.00 16.83 -0.38
N GLN A 47 -6.06 17.76 -0.56
CA GLN A 47 -4.98 17.98 0.39
C GLN A 47 -5.50 18.43 1.77
N ALA A 48 -6.51 19.31 1.81
CA ALA A 48 -7.12 19.75 3.05
C ALA A 48 -7.77 18.57 3.77
N THR A 49 -8.48 17.69 3.07
CA THR A 49 -9.07 16.49 3.68
C THR A 49 -8.00 15.53 4.19
N ILE A 50 -6.93 15.27 3.43
CA ILE A 50 -5.81 14.43 3.90
C ILE A 50 -5.21 14.97 5.20
N ARG A 51 -5.01 16.29 5.32
CA ARG A 51 -4.42 16.93 6.51
C ARG A 51 -5.33 16.83 7.74
N HIS A 52 -6.65 16.89 7.56
CA HIS A 52 -7.61 16.91 8.66
C HIS A 52 -8.21 15.53 8.99
N TYR A 53 -7.96 14.52 8.18
CA TYR A 53 -8.50 13.18 8.37
C TYR A 53 -8.03 12.57 9.70
N ARG A 54 -8.99 12.25 10.58
CA ARG A 54 -8.73 11.83 11.97
C ARG A 54 -8.44 10.34 12.13
N ASN A 55 -8.79 9.52 11.14
CA ASN A 55 -8.66 8.07 11.24
C ASN A 55 -7.30 7.54 10.80
N TRP A 56 -6.31 8.42 10.59
CA TRP A 56 -4.93 7.97 10.40
C TRP A 56 -4.42 7.31 11.68
N SER A 57 -3.68 6.21 11.53
CA SER A 57 -2.90 5.65 12.63
C SER A 57 -1.86 6.70 13.09
N ARG A 58 -1.51 6.72 14.38
CA ARG A 58 -0.62 7.74 14.98
C ARG A 58 0.74 7.89 14.28
N ASP A 59 1.22 6.81 13.68
CA ASP A 59 2.49 6.69 12.97
C ASP A 59 2.41 7.01 11.47
N VAL A 60 1.21 7.25 10.94
CA VAL A 60 1.00 7.48 9.50
C VAL A 60 0.96 8.98 9.22
N ARG A 61 1.95 9.44 8.45
CA ARG A 61 1.96 10.79 7.88
C ARG A 61 1.94 10.69 6.36
N ILE A 62 0.83 11.13 5.76
CA ILE A 62 0.68 11.22 4.31
C ILE A 62 1.32 12.53 3.83
N PRO A 63 2.27 12.51 2.88
CA PRO A 63 2.87 13.72 2.34
C PRO A 63 1.85 14.47 1.47
N PRO A 64 2.07 15.78 1.22
CA PRO A 64 1.31 16.51 0.21
C PRO A 64 1.36 15.79 -1.14
N LEU A 65 0.22 15.74 -1.83
CA LEU A 65 0.17 15.17 -3.17
C LEU A 65 1.01 16.03 -4.14
N PRO A 66 1.82 15.41 -5.00
CA PRO A 66 2.65 16.15 -5.95
C PRO A 66 1.77 16.84 -7.02
N ALA A 67 2.19 18.01 -7.51
CA ALA A 67 1.41 18.77 -8.49
C ALA A 67 1.18 18.00 -9.80
N ASN A 68 2.07 17.07 -10.16
CA ASN A 68 1.94 16.25 -11.36
C ASN A 68 0.66 15.39 -11.39
N VAL A 69 -0.04 15.16 -10.27
CA VAL A 69 -1.32 14.43 -10.27
C VAL A 69 -2.43 15.22 -10.96
N SER A 70 -2.29 16.54 -11.14
CA SER A 70 -3.23 17.34 -11.94
C SER A 70 -2.78 17.51 -13.40
N GLU A 71 -1.60 16.99 -13.76
CA GLU A 71 -1.03 17.11 -15.10
C GLU A 71 -1.35 15.88 -15.96
N GLY A 72 -1.80 16.12 -17.19
CA GLY A 72 -2.08 15.07 -18.18
C GLY A 72 -1.15 15.13 -19.39
N ILE A 73 -1.38 14.24 -20.34
CA ILE A 73 -0.80 14.29 -21.68
C ILE A 73 -1.82 14.84 -22.70
N THR A 74 -1.38 14.97 -23.96
CA THR A 74 -2.24 15.32 -25.10
C THR A 74 -3.53 14.50 -25.11
N GLY A 75 -4.67 15.15 -25.31
CA GLY A 75 -5.99 14.50 -25.30
C GLY A 75 -6.66 14.43 -23.93
N ARG A 76 -6.15 15.13 -22.92
CA ARG A 76 -6.67 15.12 -21.52
C ARG A 76 -6.68 13.70 -20.92
N LEU A 77 -5.62 12.96 -21.21
CA LEU A 77 -5.39 11.62 -20.66
C LEU A 77 -4.41 11.72 -19.48
N PRO A 78 -4.54 10.85 -18.46
CA PRO A 78 -3.56 10.76 -17.39
C PRO A 78 -2.19 10.32 -17.94
N ARG A 79 -1.10 10.76 -17.30
CA ARG A 79 0.24 10.28 -17.69
C ARG A 79 0.44 8.81 -17.29
N PRO A 80 0.93 7.93 -18.18
CA PRO A 80 1.10 6.50 -17.87
C PRO A 80 2.07 6.18 -16.73
N ASP A 81 2.98 7.08 -16.42
CA ASP A 81 3.99 6.99 -15.37
C ASP A 81 3.65 7.82 -14.12
N ALA A 82 2.51 8.52 -14.10
CA ALA A 82 2.08 9.30 -12.94
C ALA A 82 1.98 8.42 -11.69
N THR A 83 2.46 8.94 -10.56
CA THR A 83 2.37 8.31 -9.24
C THR A 83 2.09 9.35 -8.16
N ILE A 84 1.48 8.95 -7.05
CA ILE A 84 1.20 9.83 -5.91
C ILE A 84 2.42 10.18 -5.03
N SER A 85 3.66 9.89 -5.46
CA SER A 85 4.93 10.14 -4.73
C SER A 85 4.88 9.85 -3.22
N MET A 86 4.48 8.63 -2.88
CA MET A 86 4.41 8.10 -1.52
C MET A 86 5.26 6.84 -1.39
N SER A 87 5.76 6.55 -0.19
CA SER A 87 6.31 5.21 0.12
C SER A 87 5.22 4.13 0.02
N ALA A 88 5.62 2.86 -0.04
CA ALA A 88 4.67 1.75 -0.06
C ALA A 88 3.72 1.77 1.15
N SER A 89 4.24 2.00 2.37
CA SER A 89 3.42 2.15 3.59
C SER A 89 2.36 3.25 3.46
N GLN A 90 2.79 4.44 3.03
CA GLN A 90 1.91 5.59 2.87
C GLN A 90 0.87 5.34 1.77
N THR A 91 1.26 4.71 0.66
CA THR A 91 0.35 4.37 -0.44
C THR A 91 -0.72 3.39 0.00
N THR A 92 -0.35 2.32 0.72
CA THR A 92 -1.31 1.35 1.26
C THR A 92 -2.30 2.02 2.19
N LYS A 93 -1.81 2.84 3.14
CA LYS A 93 -2.67 3.55 4.08
C LYS A 93 -3.58 4.54 3.37
N PHE A 94 -3.05 5.33 2.43
CA PHE A 94 -3.85 6.22 1.62
C PHE A 94 -4.97 5.46 0.90
N ALA A 95 -4.65 4.37 0.21
CA ALA A 95 -5.62 3.59 -0.54
C ALA A 95 -6.74 3.01 0.34
N LEU A 96 -6.41 2.39 1.48
CA LEU A 96 -7.40 1.82 2.40
C LEU A 96 -8.36 2.86 2.98
N HIS A 97 -7.91 4.11 3.14
CA HIS A 97 -8.76 5.20 3.64
C HIS A 97 -9.37 6.06 2.51
N SER A 98 -8.93 5.87 1.26
CA SER A 98 -9.23 6.78 0.15
C SER A 98 -10.72 6.88 -0.17
N VAL A 99 -11.49 5.80 -0.05
CA VAL A 99 -12.94 5.81 -0.33
C VAL A 99 -13.67 6.68 0.70
N ALA A 100 -13.37 6.50 1.99
CA ALA A 100 -13.94 7.32 3.06
C ALA A 100 -13.43 8.77 3.05
N LEU A 101 -12.20 8.98 2.54
CA LEU A 101 -11.56 10.29 2.47
C LEU A 101 -12.09 11.12 1.30
N LEU A 102 -12.14 10.53 0.10
CA LEU A 102 -12.54 11.22 -1.12
C LEU A 102 -14.06 11.21 -1.32
N GLY A 103 -14.76 10.17 -0.86
CA GLY A 103 -16.20 10.02 -1.06
C GLY A 103 -17.04 11.25 -0.63
N PRO A 104 -16.78 11.90 0.51
CA PRO A 104 -17.48 13.12 0.92
C PRO A 104 -17.20 14.35 0.04
N LEU A 105 -16.11 14.35 -0.73
CA LEU A 105 -15.78 15.44 -1.66
C LEU A 105 -16.49 15.30 -3.01
N LEU A 106 -17.09 14.15 -3.28
CA LEU A 106 -17.63 13.78 -4.58
C LEU A 106 -19.17 13.83 -4.58
N SER A 107 -19.73 14.40 -5.64
CA SER A 107 -21.16 14.28 -5.94
C SER A 107 -21.54 12.83 -6.26
N ASP A 108 -22.83 12.52 -6.22
CA ASP A 108 -23.31 11.18 -6.58
C ASP A 108 -23.03 10.86 -8.05
N GLU A 109 -23.13 11.86 -8.95
CA GLU A 109 -22.70 11.73 -10.34
C GLU A 109 -21.23 11.32 -10.46
N ALA A 110 -20.34 11.95 -9.69
CA ALA A 110 -18.92 11.62 -9.70
C ALA A 110 -18.66 10.20 -9.21
N LYS A 111 -19.44 9.71 -8.23
CA LYS A 111 -19.34 8.32 -7.72
C LYS A 111 -19.87 7.29 -8.72
N GLU A 112 -20.74 7.69 -9.64
CA GLU A 112 -21.24 6.78 -10.68
C GLU A 112 -20.28 6.58 -11.85
N THR A 113 -19.20 7.38 -11.92
CA THR A 113 -18.17 7.29 -12.97
C THR A 113 -17.43 5.95 -12.96
N PRO A 114 -17.02 5.43 -14.14
CA PRO A 114 -16.27 4.19 -14.21
C PRO A 114 -14.90 4.30 -13.51
N GLU A 115 -14.26 5.47 -13.52
CA GLU A 115 -12.99 5.72 -12.83
C GLU A 115 -13.12 5.51 -11.32
N TRP A 116 -14.15 6.10 -10.70
CA TRP A 116 -14.40 5.91 -9.27
C TRP A 116 -14.74 4.47 -8.93
N LYS A 117 -15.62 3.83 -9.73
CA LYS A 117 -15.99 2.42 -9.54
C LYS A 117 -14.79 1.47 -9.69
N SER A 118 -13.89 1.74 -10.63
CA SER A 118 -12.63 1.01 -10.77
C SER A 118 -11.78 1.14 -9.51
N TRP A 119 -11.61 2.37 -9.01
CA TRP A 119 -10.84 2.61 -7.80
C TRP A 119 -11.44 1.96 -6.55
N VAL A 120 -12.76 2.01 -6.37
CA VAL A 120 -13.42 1.34 -5.24
C VAL A 120 -13.18 -0.17 -5.30
N ALA A 121 -13.28 -0.79 -6.48
CA ALA A 121 -12.99 -2.22 -6.64
C ALA A 121 -11.50 -2.54 -6.39
N HIS A 122 -10.58 -1.65 -6.79
CA HIS A 122 -9.16 -1.77 -6.46
C HIS A 122 -8.92 -1.77 -4.95
N VAL A 123 -9.56 -0.83 -4.22
CA VAL A 123 -9.44 -0.72 -2.76
C VAL A 123 -10.02 -1.95 -2.07
N GLN A 124 -11.16 -2.47 -2.53
CA GLN A 124 -11.76 -3.71 -2.02
C GLN A 124 -10.81 -4.92 -2.21
N LEU A 125 -10.22 -5.05 -3.39
CA LEU A 125 -9.22 -6.09 -3.66
C LEU A 125 -8.01 -5.96 -2.74
N LEU A 126 -7.47 -4.74 -2.59
CA LEU A 126 -6.31 -4.48 -1.73
C LEU A 126 -6.61 -4.79 -0.26
N GLU A 127 -7.77 -4.37 0.24
CA GLU A 127 -8.21 -4.65 1.60
C GLU A 127 -8.32 -6.15 1.86
N PHE A 128 -8.96 -6.88 0.94
CA PHE A 128 -9.07 -8.33 1.03
C PHE A 128 -7.70 -9.02 1.01
N ALA A 129 -6.80 -8.58 0.12
CA ALA A 129 -5.45 -9.12 -0.01
C ALA A 129 -4.57 -8.90 1.24
N LEU A 130 -4.88 -7.88 2.05
CA LEU A 130 -4.12 -7.53 3.25
C LEU A 130 -4.63 -8.18 4.54
N ARG A 131 -5.70 -9.00 4.46
CA ARG A 131 -6.20 -9.80 5.58
C ARG A 131 -5.10 -10.71 6.14
N GLN A 132 -5.21 -11.02 7.42
CA GLN A 132 -4.26 -11.91 8.12
C GLN A 132 -4.66 -13.38 8.01
N GLU A 133 -5.94 -13.65 7.82
CA GLU A 133 -6.52 -14.99 7.87
C GLU A 133 -7.47 -15.22 6.68
N PHE A 134 -7.39 -16.42 6.13
CA PHE A 134 -8.14 -16.84 4.96
C PHE A 134 -8.65 -18.27 5.12
N SER A 135 -9.84 -18.51 4.59
CA SER A 135 -10.48 -19.80 4.39
C SER A 135 -10.28 -20.28 2.94
N LEU A 136 -10.60 -21.54 2.64
CA LEU A 136 -10.57 -22.05 1.26
C LEU A 136 -11.53 -21.30 0.32
N SER A 137 -12.69 -20.89 0.82
CA SER A 137 -13.65 -20.08 0.05
C SER A 137 -13.13 -18.68 -0.27
N ASP A 138 -12.22 -18.15 0.56
CA ASP A 138 -11.64 -16.83 0.33
C ASP A 138 -10.73 -16.82 -0.92
N ALA A 139 -10.17 -17.94 -1.36
CA ALA A 139 -9.42 -18.00 -2.61
C ALA A 139 -10.32 -17.76 -3.84
N ALA A 140 -11.52 -18.33 -3.85
CA ALA A 140 -12.49 -18.07 -4.90
C ALA A 140 -13.02 -16.63 -4.85
N GLU A 141 -13.16 -16.05 -3.66
CA GLU A 141 -13.55 -14.65 -3.52
C GLU A 141 -12.43 -13.70 -3.99
N LEU A 142 -11.17 -13.99 -3.66
CA LEU A 142 -10.04 -13.23 -4.15
C LEU A 142 -9.98 -13.22 -5.69
N ASP A 143 -10.19 -14.37 -6.34
CA ASP A 143 -10.25 -14.45 -7.81
C ASP A 143 -11.40 -13.59 -8.39
N ARG A 144 -12.58 -13.63 -7.75
CA ARG A 144 -13.71 -12.78 -8.12
C ARG A 144 -13.40 -11.30 -7.97
N LEU A 145 -12.73 -10.89 -6.88
CA LEU A 145 -12.35 -9.50 -6.64
C LEU A 145 -11.32 -9.02 -7.66
N VAL A 146 -10.32 -9.85 -8.00
CA VAL A 146 -9.35 -9.55 -9.07
C VAL A 146 -10.08 -9.35 -10.40
N LYS A 147 -10.98 -10.26 -10.77
CA LYS A 147 -11.78 -10.12 -11.99
C LYS A 147 -12.63 -8.85 -11.95
N ALA A 148 -13.31 -8.59 -10.84
CA ALA A 148 -14.21 -7.45 -10.69
C ALA A 148 -13.48 -6.10 -10.75
N HIS A 149 -12.23 -6.03 -10.27
CA HIS A 149 -11.35 -4.88 -10.46
C HIS A 149 -10.93 -4.74 -11.91
N HIS A 150 -10.40 -5.80 -12.54
CA HIS A 150 -9.94 -5.76 -13.93
C HIS A 150 -11.05 -5.39 -14.93
N ASP A 151 -12.25 -5.96 -14.77
CA ASP A 151 -13.40 -5.64 -15.62
C ASP A 151 -13.73 -4.13 -15.54
N LYS A 152 -13.71 -3.55 -14.33
CA LYS A 152 -13.99 -2.12 -14.14
C LYS A 152 -12.86 -1.25 -14.65
N PHE A 153 -11.60 -1.65 -14.43
CA PHE A 153 -10.43 -0.95 -14.93
C PHE A 153 -10.44 -0.87 -16.46
N LEU A 154 -10.71 -1.98 -17.14
CA LEU A 154 -10.78 -2.05 -18.60
C LEU A 154 -11.99 -1.31 -19.18
N ALA A 155 -13.05 -1.12 -18.39
CA ALA A 155 -14.22 -0.34 -18.79
C ALA A 155 -13.98 1.18 -18.76
N VAL A 156 -12.91 1.67 -18.10
CA VAL A 156 -12.57 3.10 -18.06
C VAL A 156 -11.95 3.53 -19.40
N PRO A 157 -12.60 4.41 -20.19
CA PRO A 157 -12.07 4.82 -21.49
C PRO A 157 -10.71 5.52 -21.39
N LEU A 158 -10.50 6.30 -20.32
CA LEU A 158 -9.25 7.03 -20.07
C LEU A 158 -8.07 6.12 -19.70
N TYR A 159 -8.32 4.87 -19.32
CA TYR A 159 -7.28 3.92 -18.91
C TYR A 159 -6.80 3.02 -20.05
N ARG A 160 -7.26 3.25 -21.27
CA ARG A 160 -6.78 2.51 -22.44
C ARG A 160 -5.26 2.66 -22.59
N GLY A 161 -4.55 1.55 -22.57
CA GLY A 161 -3.09 1.50 -22.66
C GLY A 161 -2.36 1.73 -21.33
N LEU A 162 -3.08 1.88 -20.20
CA LEU A 162 -2.47 2.03 -18.88
C LEU A 162 -2.26 0.69 -18.15
N TRP A 163 -2.68 -0.43 -18.75
CA TRP A 163 -2.49 -1.76 -18.21
C TRP A 163 -1.00 -2.05 -17.95
N LYS A 164 -0.67 -2.34 -16.70
CA LYS A 164 0.71 -2.69 -16.28
C LYS A 164 0.87 -4.21 -16.16
N PRO A 165 2.10 -4.75 -16.34
CA PRO A 165 2.39 -6.17 -16.06
C PRO A 165 1.90 -6.64 -14.69
N LYS A 166 1.93 -5.77 -13.68
CA LYS A 166 1.45 -6.04 -12.32
C LYS A 166 -0.05 -6.40 -12.27
N HIS A 167 -0.90 -5.87 -13.16
CA HIS A 167 -2.30 -6.29 -13.23
C HIS A 167 -2.41 -7.76 -13.64
N HIS A 168 -1.59 -8.20 -14.59
CA HIS A 168 -1.54 -9.62 -14.95
C HIS A 168 -1.07 -10.48 -13.77
N PHE A 169 -0.03 -10.04 -13.05
CA PHE A 169 0.44 -10.77 -11.87
C PHE A 169 -0.62 -10.91 -10.77
N ALA A 170 -1.53 -9.93 -10.63
CA ALA A 170 -2.65 -10.02 -9.69
C ALA A 170 -3.58 -11.22 -9.98
N THR A 171 -3.63 -11.71 -11.22
CA THR A 171 -4.41 -12.92 -11.59
C THR A 171 -3.90 -14.21 -10.95
N HIS A 172 -2.69 -14.21 -10.41
CA HIS A 172 -2.11 -15.38 -9.75
C HIS A 172 -2.42 -15.43 -8.25
N LEU A 173 -2.92 -14.35 -7.65
CA LEU A 173 -3.05 -14.21 -6.20
C LEU A 173 -3.91 -15.30 -5.55
N ALA A 174 -5.00 -15.73 -6.21
CA ALA A 174 -5.85 -16.81 -5.69
C ALA A 174 -5.10 -18.15 -5.61
N VAL A 175 -4.30 -18.47 -6.62
CA VAL A 175 -3.47 -19.69 -6.64
C VAL A 175 -2.33 -19.58 -5.62
N GLU A 176 -1.74 -18.39 -5.47
CA GLU A 176 -0.70 -18.15 -4.47
C GLU A 176 -1.23 -18.27 -3.04
N LEU A 177 -2.43 -17.75 -2.78
CA LEU A 177 -3.12 -17.91 -1.50
C LEU A 177 -3.29 -19.39 -1.13
N LEU A 178 -3.70 -20.23 -2.10
CA LEU A 178 -3.87 -21.67 -1.90
C LEU A 178 -2.55 -22.40 -1.65
N ARG A 179 -1.44 -21.91 -2.22
CA ARG A 179 -0.12 -22.57 -2.15
C ARG A 179 0.68 -22.15 -0.92
N PHE A 180 0.64 -20.87 -0.58
CA PHE A 180 1.55 -20.25 0.38
C PHE A 180 0.84 -19.69 1.60
N GLY A 181 -0.49 -19.69 1.61
CA GLY A 181 -1.29 -19.10 2.68
C GLY A 181 -1.39 -17.58 2.55
N PRO A 182 -1.69 -16.86 3.65
CA PRO A 182 -2.01 -15.44 3.64
C PRO A 182 -0.96 -14.58 2.91
N LEU A 183 -1.42 -13.75 1.97
CA LEU A 183 -0.54 -12.99 1.07
C LEU A 183 0.41 -12.03 1.81
N ARG A 184 -0.04 -11.53 2.97
CA ARG A 184 0.74 -10.65 3.84
C ARG A 184 1.98 -11.35 4.45
N GLY A 185 1.97 -12.68 4.53
CA GLY A 185 3.08 -13.45 5.12
C GLY A 185 4.40 -13.33 4.37
N TYR A 186 4.36 -12.95 3.08
CA TYR A 186 5.54 -12.90 2.22
C TYR A 186 5.77 -11.53 1.56
N TYR A 187 5.13 -10.47 2.06
CA TYR A 187 5.35 -9.13 1.53
C TYR A 187 6.66 -8.49 2.03
N CYS A 188 7.28 -7.61 1.24
CA CYS A 188 8.63 -7.10 1.56
C CYS A 188 8.64 -5.87 2.47
N MET A 189 7.49 -5.40 2.97
CA MET A 189 7.40 -4.22 3.85
C MET A 189 8.36 -4.25 5.06
N PRO A 190 8.47 -5.36 5.84
CA PRO A 190 9.43 -5.44 6.94
C PRO A 190 10.88 -5.43 6.46
N HIS A 191 11.17 -6.10 5.35
CA HIS A 191 12.51 -6.17 4.75
C HIS A 191 12.99 -4.79 4.30
N GLU A 192 12.13 -3.98 3.68
CA GLU A 192 12.47 -2.59 3.35
C GLU A 192 12.73 -1.73 4.59
N GLY A 193 11.95 -1.94 5.65
CA GLY A 193 12.18 -1.31 6.95
C GLY A 193 13.55 -1.65 7.52
N PHE A 194 13.94 -2.93 7.48
CA PHE A 194 15.26 -3.38 7.89
C PHE A 194 16.38 -2.82 7.01
N ASN A 195 16.18 -2.78 5.69
CA ASN A 195 17.14 -2.19 4.75
C ASN A 195 17.45 -0.72 5.05
N LYS A 196 16.49 0.05 5.55
CA LYS A 196 16.75 1.44 6.00
C LYS A 196 17.69 1.48 7.19
N VAL A 197 17.59 0.53 8.11
CA VAL A 197 18.49 0.42 9.26
C VAL A 197 19.90 0.05 8.81
N VAL A 198 20.01 -0.94 7.92
CA VAL A 198 21.30 -1.34 7.32
C VAL A 198 21.97 -0.15 6.63
N LYS A 199 21.27 0.54 5.72
CA LYS A 199 21.82 1.73 5.02
C LYS A 199 22.25 2.83 5.99
N GLY A 200 21.46 3.07 7.04
CA GLY A 200 21.81 4.05 8.08
C GLY A 200 23.10 3.66 8.82
N ALA A 201 23.22 2.40 9.25
CA ALA A 201 24.42 1.91 9.93
C ALA A 201 25.65 1.91 9.00
N SER A 202 25.49 1.46 7.76
CA SER A 202 26.52 1.52 6.71
C SER A 202 27.10 2.92 6.54
N SER A 203 26.25 3.95 6.48
CA SER A 203 26.68 5.35 6.31
C SER A 203 27.49 5.90 7.49
N LEU A 204 27.44 5.25 8.65
CA LEU A 204 28.18 5.61 9.86
C LEU A 204 29.48 4.82 10.01
N SER A 205 29.69 3.79 9.17
CA SER A 205 30.85 2.90 9.25
C SER A 205 32.08 3.48 8.52
N GLN A 206 33.27 3.17 9.02
CA GLN A 206 34.54 3.52 8.39
C GLN A 206 35.05 2.40 7.47
N TYR A 207 34.28 1.93 6.48
CA TYR A 207 34.61 0.95 5.40
C TYR A 207 35.25 -0.41 5.78
N ARG A 208 36.06 -0.52 6.84
CA ARG A 208 36.60 -1.78 7.38
C ARG A 208 35.55 -2.41 8.28
N SER A 209 35.20 -3.67 7.99
CA SER A 209 34.26 -4.49 8.77
C SER A 209 32.84 -3.89 8.86
N GLU A 210 32.36 -3.32 7.76
CA GLU A 210 31.03 -2.70 7.67
C GLU A 210 29.90 -3.68 8.01
N ASP A 211 30.02 -4.93 7.56
CA ASP A 211 29.09 -6.02 7.83
C ASP A 211 28.95 -6.30 9.32
N ILE A 212 30.07 -6.43 10.04
CA ILE A 212 30.09 -6.64 11.50
C ILE A 212 29.46 -5.43 12.20
N PHE A 213 29.84 -4.21 11.81
CA PHE A 213 29.31 -2.98 12.40
C PHE A 213 27.78 -2.86 12.23
N VAL A 214 27.26 -3.17 11.03
CA VAL A 214 25.82 -3.14 10.76
C VAL A 214 25.08 -4.15 11.64
N ILE A 215 25.62 -5.35 11.81
CA ILE A 215 25.03 -6.39 12.67
C ILE A 215 25.05 -5.96 14.13
N GLU A 216 26.19 -5.49 14.64
CA GLU A 216 26.30 -5.00 16.03
C GLU A 216 25.35 -3.83 16.30
N HIS A 217 25.27 -2.87 15.36
CA HIS A 217 24.33 -1.76 15.45
C HIS A 217 22.88 -2.25 15.54
N TRP A 218 22.50 -3.21 14.69
CA TRP A 218 21.16 -3.81 14.72
C TRP A 218 20.87 -4.53 16.04
N VAL A 219 21.79 -5.37 16.52
CA VAL A 219 21.64 -6.11 17.79
C VAL A 219 21.49 -5.13 18.95
N MET A 220 22.34 -4.12 19.03
CA MET A 220 22.30 -3.12 20.11
C MET A 220 21.02 -2.29 20.09
N LYS A 221 20.57 -1.86 18.90
CA LYS A 221 19.32 -1.11 18.73
C LYS A 221 18.10 -1.95 19.12
N SER A 222 18.07 -3.21 18.69
CA SER A 222 16.99 -4.16 19.01
C SER A 222 16.96 -4.47 20.50
N GLY A 223 18.12 -4.72 21.12
CA GLY A 223 18.25 -4.96 22.55
C GLY A 223 17.84 -3.76 23.43
N ARG A 224 18.07 -2.51 22.98
CA ARG A 224 17.55 -1.33 23.66
C ARG A 224 16.02 -1.24 23.56
N LYS A 225 15.45 -1.51 22.39
CA LYS A 225 13.99 -1.50 22.19
C LYS A 225 13.29 -2.53 23.06
N MET A 226 13.80 -3.77 23.10
CA MET A 226 13.24 -4.84 23.92
C MET A 226 13.32 -4.51 25.42
N ARG A 227 14.42 -3.93 25.90
CA ARG A 227 14.53 -3.46 27.29
C ARG A 227 13.53 -2.36 27.63
N GLY A 228 13.31 -1.42 26.72
CA GLY A 228 12.30 -0.38 26.89
C GLY A 228 10.87 -0.92 26.93
N GLN A 229 10.57 -1.94 26.12
CA GLN A 229 9.27 -2.63 26.14
C GLN A 229 9.07 -3.40 27.45
N LEU A 230 10.04 -4.20 27.88
CA LEU A 230 9.99 -4.91 29.17
C LEU A 230 9.77 -3.97 30.35
N HIS A 231 10.42 -2.80 30.34
CA HIS A 231 10.22 -1.78 31.37
C HIS A 231 8.82 -1.16 31.32
N ALA A 232 8.28 -0.91 30.13
CA ALA A 232 6.92 -0.40 29.95
C ALA A 232 5.86 -1.42 30.37
N ASP A 233 6.06 -2.70 30.03
CA ASP A 233 5.19 -3.81 30.42
C ASP A 233 5.20 -4.00 31.95
N TRP A 234 6.37 -3.91 32.59
CA TRP A 234 6.51 -3.96 34.04
C TRP A 234 5.76 -2.81 34.75
N LEU A 235 5.87 -1.58 34.25
CA LEU A 235 5.13 -0.43 34.79
C LEU A 235 3.61 -0.52 34.56
N ALA A 236 3.18 -1.20 33.49
CA ALA A 236 1.76 -1.42 33.22
C ALA A 236 1.16 -2.50 34.13
N GLU A 237 1.95 -3.51 34.50
CA GLU A 237 1.56 -4.57 35.43
C GLU A 237 1.64 -4.13 36.90
N TYR A 238 2.59 -3.24 37.22
CA TYR A 238 2.82 -2.68 38.55
C TYR A 238 2.88 -1.15 38.48
N PRO A 239 1.72 -0.47 38.36
CA PRO A 239 1.68 0.99 38.37
C PRO A 239 2.23 1.48 39.71
N VAL A 240 3.23 2.37 39.64
CA VAL A 240 3.74 3.06 40.82
C VAL A 240 2.63 4.00 41.27
N GLU A 241 2.05 3.79 42.46
CA GLU A 241 1.13 4.74 43.06
C GLU A 241 1.91 6.03 43.34
N ASP A 242 1.46 7.15 42.77
CA ASP A 242 2.04 8.45 43.07
C ASP A 242 1.80 8.77 44.55
N GLU A 243 2.84 8.66 45.37
CA GLU A 243 2.87 9.22 46.73
C GLU A 243 2.92 10.76 46.66
N GLU A 244 1.83 11.39 46.20
CA GLU A 244 1.56 12.81 46.42
C GLU A 244 0.09 12.98 46.87
N SER A 245 -0.17 12.55 48.10
CA SER A 245 -1.23 13.12 48.93
C SER A 245 -0.89 12.97 50.42
N ALA A 246 -0.05 13.88 50.92
CA ALA A 246 0.08 14.17 52.35
C ALA A 246 0.31 15.67 52.53
#